data_AF-A0A7S2BRJ3-F1
#
_entry.id   AF-A0A7S2BRJ3-F1
#
_cell.length_a   1.000
_cell.length_b   1.000
_cell.length_c   1.000
_cell.angle_alpha   90.00
_cell.angle_beta   90.00
_cell.angle_gamma   90.00
#
_symmetry.space_group_name_H-M   'P 1'
#
loop_
_entity.id
_entity.type
_entity.pdbx_description
1 polymer ?
#
loop_
_entity_poly.entity_id
_entity_poly.type
_entity_poly.pdbx_seq_one_letter_code
_entity_poly.pdbx_strand_id
1 'polypeptide(L)'
;LGDERGATPREGEPLFYYLSPSPVAAASLAQVYRGVLPDGSDVAVKVQRPGLLRRVALDFYVLRLILAMINRVVGITRSTKVVQSVLDEVGDGLFAELDFTQEARHIDRFIE
;
A
#
# COMPACT_ATOMS: atom_id res chain seq x y z
N LEU A 1 -18.43 -11.01 -12.87
CA LEU A 1 -17.67 -12.28 -12.83
C LEU A 1 -16.36 -11.95 -12.14
N GLY A 2 -15.95 -12.45 -10.98
CA GLY A 2 -16.54 -13.25 -9.91
C GLY A 2 -15.85 -12.79 -8.60
N ASP A 3 -16.48 -13.03 -7.46
CA ASP A 3 -16.04 -12.59 -6.12
C ASP A 3 -14.94 -13.53 -5.59
N GLU A 4 -13.68 -13.10 -5.63
CA GLU A 4 -12.53 -13.84 -5.03
C GLU A 4 -12.26 -13.45 -3.57
N ARG A 5 -13.26 -12.92 -2.87
CA ARG A 5 -13.21 -12.90 -1.41
C ARG A 5 -13.27 -14.33 -0.94
N GLY A 6 -12.28 -14.78 -0.16
CA GLY A 6 -12.48 -15.91 0.74
C GLY A 6 -13.85 -15.77 1.38
N ALA A 7 -14.68 -16.82 1.25
CA ALA A 7 -16.13 -16.77 1.43
C ALA A 7 -16.51 -15.75 2.51
N THR A 8 -17.30 -14.73 2.14
CA THR A 8 -17.70 -13.69 3.10
C THR A 8 -18.36 -14.42 4.27
N PRO A 9 -17.75 -14.40 5.47
CA PRO A 9 -18.25 -15.20 6.58
C PRO A 9 -19.64 -14.69 6.93
N ARG A 10 -20.51 -15.62 7.35
CA ARG A 10 -21.83 -15.22 7.84
C ARG A 10 -21.66 -14.28 9.02
N GLU A 11 -22.63 -13.40 9.21
CA GLU A 11 -22.60 -12.44 10.31
C GLU A 11 -22.40 -13.17 11.66
N GLY A 12 -21.28 -12.89 12.33
CA GLY A 12 -20.88 -13.53 13.59
C GLY A 12 -19.88 -14.69 13.48
N GLU A 13 -19.53 -15.15 12.29
CA GLU A 13 -18.50 -16.20 12.10
C GLU A 13 -17.09 -15.60 11.94
N PRO A 14 -16.05 -16.24 12.52
CA PRO A 14 -14.67 -15.78 12.36
C PRO A 14 -14.19 -16.00 10.91
N LEU A 15 -13.57 -14.97 10.32
CA LEU A 15 -13.00 -15.03 8.96
C LEU A 15 -11.81 -16.00 8.84
N PHE A 16 -11.03 -16.15 9.91
CA PHE A 16 -9.85 -17.01 9.96
C PHE A 16 -10.00 -18.02 11.11
N TYR A 17 -9.61 -19.27 10.85
CA TYR A 17 -9.42 -20.26 11.91
C TYR A 17 -8.23 -19.90 12.81
N TYR A 18 -7.16 -19.37 12.20
CA TYR A 18 -5.97 -18.89 12.91
C TYR A 18 -5.39 -17.67 12.22
N LEU A 19 -4.85 -16.74 13.00
CA LEU A 19 -4.00 -15.65 12.52
C LEU A 19 -2.81 -15.50 13.47
N SER A 20 -1.60 -15.39 12.94
CA SER A 20 -0.40 -15.28 13.76
C SER A 20 -0.42 -14.00 14.62
N PRO A 21 0.03 -14.05 15.88
CA PRO A 21 0.04 -12.87 16.75
C PRO A 21 1.13 -11.85 16.35
N SER A 22 2.17 -12.31 15.67
CA SER A 22 3.25 -11.49 15.13
C SER A 22 3.32 -11.61 13.60
N PRO A 23 3.78 -10.55 12.90
CA PRO A 23 4.00 -10.61 11.47
C PRO A 23 5.15 -11.58 11.15
N VAL A 24 5.00 -12.32 10.07
CA VAL A 24 6.00 -13.26 9.53
C VAL A 24 6.91 -12.60 8.49
N ALA A 25 6.47 -11.50 7.88
CA ALA A 25 7.27 -10.71 6.96
C ALA A 25 6.84 -9.23 6.96
N ALA A 26 7.73 -8.38 6.44
CA ALA A 26 7.43 -6.99 6.12
C ALA A 26 7.33 -6.83 4.60
N ALA A 27 6.31 -6.09 4.15
CA ALA A 27 6.21 -5.59 2.79
C ALA A 27 6.47 -4.07 2.80
N SER A 28 6.56 -3.45 1.61
CA SER A 28 6.75 -1.99 1.42
C SER A 28 5.87 -1.18 2.38
N LEU A 29 4.54 -1.29 2.22
CA LEU A 29 3.54 -0.52 2.98
C LEU A 29 2.72 -1.36 3.97
N ALA A 30 3.02 -2.64 4.09
CA ALA A 30 2.26 -3.59 4.89
C ALA A 30 3.14 -4.46 5.80
N GLN A 31 2.47 -5.13 6.71
CA GLN A 31 2.99 -6.30 7.41
C GLN A 31 2.25 -7.54 6.91
N VAL A 32 2.92 -8.69 6.88
CA VAL A 32 2.32 -9.95 6.46
C VAL A 32 2.21 -10.86 7.66
N TYR A 33 1.02 -11.40 7.88
CA TYR A 33 0.70 -12.36 8.93
C TYR A 33 0.41 -13.72 8.29
N ARG A 34 0.69 -14.82 9.01
CA ARG A 34 0.25 -16.14 8.58
C ARG A 34 -1.18 -16.35 9.06
N GLY A 35 -2.08 -16.71 8.14
CA GLY A 35 -3.46 -17.08 8.43
C GLY A 35 -3.75 -18.53 8.05
N VAL A 36 -4.77 -19.10 8.67
CA VAL A 36 -5.39 -20.37 8.25
C VAL A 36 -6.89 -20.13 8.12
N LEU A 37 -7.47 -20.49 6.99
CA LEU A 37 -8.90 -20.39 6.71
C LEU A 37 -9.69 -21.53 7.39
N PRO A 38 -11.02 -21.41 7.53
CA PRO A 38 -11.85 -22.48 8.13
C PRO A 38 -11.78 -23.83 7.41
N ASP A 39 -11.42 -23.85 6.12
CA ASP A 39 -11.23 -25.06 5.31
C ASP A 39 -9.84 -25.71 5.51
N GLY A 40 -8.95 -25.09 6.30
CA GLY A 40 -7.59 -25.55 6.56
C GLY A 40 -6.53 -24.97 5.63
N SER A 41 -6.90 -24.14 4.66
CA SER A 41 -5.97 -23.52 3.71
C SER A 41 -5.05 -22.49 4.40
N ASP A 42 -3.74 -22.61 4.18
CA ASP A 42 -2.74 -21.61 4.60
C ASP A 42 -2.82 -20.37 3.70
N VAL A 43 -2.87 -19.18 4.32
CA VAL A 43 -2.93 -17.89 3.61
C VAL A 43 -1.94 -16.89 4.17
N ALA A 44 -1.46 -15.99 3.32
CA ALA A 44 -0.69 -14.81 3.72
C ALA A 44 -1.61 -13.60 3.81
N VAL A 45 -1.73 -13.00 5.00
CA VAL A 45 -2.62 -11.86 5.27
C VAL A 45 -1.79 -10.57 5.31
N LYS A 46 -1.88 -9.76 4.24
CA LYS A 46 -1.26 -8.43 4.18
C LYS A 46 -2.12 -7.41 4.92
N VAL A 47 -1.56 -6.73 5.91
CA VAL A 47 -2.22 -5.69 6.70
C VAL A 47 -1.48 -4.36 6.52
N GLN A 48 -2.20 -3.32 6.11
CA GLN A 48 -1.63 -1.98 5.99
C GLN A 48 -1.16 -1.45 7.35
N ARG A 49 0.00 -0.77 7.37
CA ARG A 49 0.49 -0.17 8.61
C ARG A 49 -0.45 0.96 9.05
N PRO A 50 -0.83 1.03 10.34
CA PRO A 50 -1.77 2.03 10.81
C PRO A 50 -1.20 3.45 10.65
N GLY A 51 -2.04 4.34 10.10
CA GLY A 51 -1.69 5.75 9.88
C GLY A 51 -0.66 6.01 8.78
N LEU A 52 -0.33 5.01 7.95
CA LEU A 52 0.68 5.14 6.90
C LEU A 52 0.32 6.20 5.86
N LEU A 53 -0.92 6.20 5.35
CA LEU A 53 -1.41 7.19 4.39
C LEU A 53 -1.16 8.63 4.87
N ARG A 54 -1.48 8.91 6.14
CA ARG A 54 -1.29 10.25 6.72
C ARG A 54 0.19 10.64 6.81
N ARG A 55 1.06 9.71 7.20
CA ARG A 55 2.51 9.96 7.30
C ARG A 55 3.11 10.24 5.92
N VAL A 56 2.81 9.37 4.95
CA VAL A 56 3.24 9.52 3.56
C VAL A 56 2.76 10.87 2.98
N ALA A 57 1.49 11.21 3.14
CA ALA A 57 0.95 12.47 2.63
C ALA A 57 1.65 13.70 3.26
N LEU A 58 1.96 13.65 4.55
CA LEU A 58 2.72 14.70 5.24
C LEU A 58 4.14 14.82 4.68
N ASP A 59 4.83 13.70 4.47
CA ASP A 59 6.20 13.70 3.94
C ASP A 59 6.23 14.33 2.55
N PHE A 60 5.30 13.96 1.66
CA PHE A 60 5.18 14.57 0.33
C PHE A 60 4.84 16.06 0.38
N TYR A 61 3.97 16.47 1.31
CA TYR A 61 3.67 17.88 1.52
C TYR A 61 4.92 18.67 1.91
N VAL A 62 5.72 18.15 2.86
CA VAL A 62 6.97 18.78 3.31
C VAL A 62 7.99 18.85 2.16
N LEU A 63 8.16 17.78 1.40
CA LEU A 63 9.08 17.73 0.25
C LEU A 63 8.71 18.77 -0.81
N ARG A 64 7.41 18.91 -1.13
CA ARG A 64 6.91 19.93 -2.07
C ARG A 64 7.14 21.34 -1.55
N LEU A 65 6.93 21.57 -0.26
CA LEU A 65 7.21 22.87 0.37
C LEU A 65 8.69 23.24 0.27
N ILE A 66 9.58 22.30 0.55
CA ILE A 66 11.04 22.49 0.43
C ILE A 66 11.42 22.81 -1.02
N LEU A 67 10.89 22.07 -1.99
CA LEU A 67 11.16 22.32 -3.40
C LEU A 67 10.65 23.71 -3.85
N ALA A 68 9.48 24.13 -3.36
CA ALA A 68 8.95 25.48 -3.63
C ALA A 68 9.84 26.58 -3.04
N MET A 69 10.37 26.37 -1.83
CA MET A 69 11.32 27.31 -1.22
C MET A 69 12.62 27.41 -2.00
N ILE A 70 13.18 26.27 -2.45
CA ILE A 70 14.37 26.25 -3.31
C ILE A 70 14.11 27.02 -4.60
N ASN A 71 13.02 26.72 -5.30
CA ASN A 71 12.62 27.41 -6.53
C ASN A 71 12.47 28.92 -6.36
N ARG A 72 12.06 29.38 -5.17
CA ARG A 72 11.96 30.81 -4.86
C ARG A 72 13.32 31.48 -4.72
N VAL A 73 14.33 30.77 -4.23
CA VAL A 73 15.69 31.31 -4.00
C VAL A 73 16.53 31.25 -5.28
N VAL A 74 16.51 30.12 -5.99
CA VAL A 74 17.41 29.89 -7.15
C VAL A 74 16.71 30.01 -8.51
N GLY A 75 15.40 30.28 -8.51
CA GLY A 75 14.57 30.20 -9.71
C GLY A 75 14.24 28.76 -10.11
N ILE A 76 13.31 28.60 -11.05
CA ILE A 76 12.98 27.27 -11.59
C ILE A 76 14.08 26.86 -12.56
N THR A 77 14.80 25.79 -12.22
CA THR A 77 15.87 25.21 -13.03
C THR A 77 15.46 23.88 -13.65
N ARG A 78 16.27 23.35 -14.58
CA ARG A 78 16.07 22.00 -15.10
C ARG A 78 16.14 20.95 -13.99
N SER A 79 17.08 21.10 -13.04
CA SER A 79 17.25 20.17 -11.92
C SER A 79 16.03 20.12 -11.02
N THR A 80 15.47 21.29 -10.66
CA THR A 80 14.27 21.35 -9.82
C THR A 80 13.02 20.80 -10.51
N LYS A 81 12.92 20.94 -11.84
CA LYS A 81 11.85 20.29 -12.61
C LYS A 81 11.99 18.77 -12.62
N VAL A 82 13.20 18.24 -12.75
CA VAL A 82 13.47 16.80 -12.66
C VAL A 82 13.13 16.26 -11.27
N VAL A 83 13.50 16.98 -10.21
CA VAL A 83 13.14 16.61 -8.83
C VAL A 83 11.61 16.60 -8.66
N GLN A 84 10.92 17.61 -9.20
CA GLN A 84 9.45 17.65 -9.17
C GLN A 84 8.84 16.43 -9.85
N SER A 85 9.28 16.09 -11.07
CA SER A 85 8.74 14.93 -11.79
C SER A 85 9.02 13.61 -11.07
N VAL A 86 10.19 13.47 -10.44
CA VAL A 86 10.49 12.29 -9.62
C VAL A 86 9.58 12.21 -8.40
N LEU A 87 9.32 13.35 -7.72
CA LEU A 87 8.36 13.38 -6.62
C LEU A 87 6.95 13.03 -7.07
N ASP A 88 6.52 13.50 -8.24
CA ASP A 88 5.20 13.19 -8.78
C ASP A 88 5.07 11.68 -9.07
N GLU A 89 6.04 11.09 -9.77
CA GLU A 89 6.06 9.66 -10.10
C GLU A 89 6.10 8.77 -8.85
N VAL A 90 7.00 9.07 -7.91
CA VAL A 90 7.10 8.29 -6.66
C VAL A 90 5.83 8.44 -5.84
N GLY A 91 5.23 9.64 -5.81
CA GLY A 91 3.96 9.88 -5.14
C GLY A 91 2.86 9.01 -5.74
N ASP A 92 2.67 9.07 -7.06
CA ASP A 92 1.63 8.33 -7.76
C ASP A 92 1.77 6.81 -7.56
N GLY A 93 2.99 6.27 -7.69
CA GLY A 93 3.26 4.86 -7.46
C GLY A 93 2.96 4.43 -6.01
N LEU A 94 3.37 5.24 -5.03
CA LEU A 94 3.15 4.94 -3.61
C LEU A 94 1.67 5.04 -3.22
N PHE A 95 0.93 6.03 -3.75
CA PHE A 95 -0.52 6.14 -3.54
C PHE A 95 -1.29 5.00 -4.21
N ALA A 96 -0.82 4.51 -5.36
CA ALA A 96 -1.38 3.32 -5.99
C ALA A 96 -1.13 2.07 -5.13
N GLU A 97 0.04 1.91 -4.52
CA GLU A 97 0.36 0.78 -3.63
C GLU A 97 -0.45 0.80 -2.32
N LEU A 98 -0.99 1.96 -1.92
CA LEU A 98 -1.91 2.06 -0.78
C LEU A 98 -3.32 1.51 -1.06
N ASP A 99 -3.69 1.27 -2.32
CA ASP A 99 -4.93 0.58 -2.68
C ASP A 99 -4.66 -0.88 -3.03
N PHE A 100 -4.79 -1.76 -2.03
CA PHE A 100 -4.58 -3.20 -2.21
C PHE A 100 -5.60 -3.86 -3.16
N THR A 101 -6.71 -3.19 -3.47
CA THR A 101 -7.66 -3.66 -4.48
C THR A 101 -7.05 -3.62 -5.88
N GLN A 102 -6.20 -2.61 -6.15
CA GLN A 102 -5.46 -2.54 -7.41
C GLN A 102 -4.46 -3.68 -7.52
N GLU A 103 -3.73 -3.94 -6.43
CA GLU A 103 -2.75 -5.03 -6.36
C GLU A 103 -3.41 -6.39 -6.58
N ALA A 104 -4.54 -6.66 -5.93
CA ALA A 104 -5.32 -7.88 -6.14
C ALA A 104 -5.69 -8.07 -7.62
N ARG A 105 -6.26 -7.05 -8.26
CA ARG A 105 -6.59 -7.09 -9.71
C ARG A 105 -5.37 -7.37 -10.60
N HIS A 106 -4.18 -6.91 -10.20
CA HIS A 106 -2.96 -7.17 -10.96
C HIS A 106 -2.51 -8.62 -10.83
N ILE A 107 -2.70 -9.22 -9.65
CA ILE A 107 -2.38 -10.63 -9.40
C ILE A 107 -3.32 -11.53 -10.19
N ASP A 108 -4.64 -11.25 -10.21
CA ASP A 108 -5.62 -12.07 -10.94
C ASP A 108 -5.25 -12.18 -12.42
N ARG A 109 -4.88 -11.06 -13.05
CA ARG A 109 -4.42 -11.03 -14.46
C ARG A 109 -3.09 -11.72 -14.72
N PHE A 110 -2.25 -11.89 -13.69
CA PHE A 110 -0.96 -12.55 -13.83
C PHE A 110 -1.08 -14.08 -13.71
N ILE A 111 -2.11 -14.54 -13.01
CA ILE A 111 -2.39 -15.97 -12.79
C ILE A 111 -3.16 -16.58 -13.99
N GLU A 112 -3.86 -15.75 -14.78
CA GLU A 112 -4.48 -16.11 -16.07
C GLU A 112 -3.45 -16.31 -17.19
#